data_AF-A0AAD6LZY4-F1
#
_entry.id   AF-A0AAD6LZY4-F1
#
_cell.length_a   1.000
_cell.length_b   1.000
_cell.length_c   1.000
_cell.angle_alpha   90.00
_cell.angle_beta   90.00
_cell.angle_gamma   90.00
#
_symmetry.space_group_name_H-M   'P 1'
#
loop_
_entity.id
_entity.type
_entity.pdbx_description
1 polymer ?
#
loop_
_entity_poly.entity_id
_entity_poly.type
_entity_poly.pdbx_seq_one_letter_code
_entity_poly.pdbx_strand_id
1 'polypeptide(L)'
;MNPLIYAASVIPAGLAVGLASIGPRVGQGTVAGQAVEGIARQPEVERKIQGTLLLSLAFMKALTIYGLVVAIPPDISNNLLLSIL
;
A
#
# COMPACT_ATOMS: atom_id res chain seq x y z
N MET A 1 15.71 -14.13 -22.39
CA MET A 1 16.21 -13.95 -21.00
C MET A 1 16.37 -15.31 -20.34
N ASN A 2 17.39 -15.45 -19.50
CA ASN A 2 17.71 -16.74 -18.88
C ASN A 2 16.68 -17.05 -17.78
N PRO A 3 15.97 -18.19 -17.82
CA PRO A 3 14.91 -18.51 -16.85
C PRO A 3 15.42 -18.55 -15.40
N LEU A 4 16.70 -18.82 -15.20
CA LEU A 4 17.38 -18.76 -13.90
C LEU A 4 17.39 -17.35 -13.29
N ILE A 5 17.53 -16.30 -14.09
CA ILE A 5 17.54 -14.91 -13.61
C ILE A 5 16.14 -14.52 -13.13
N TYR A 6 15.11 -14.98 -13.85
CA TYR A 6 13.72 -14.74 -13.48
C TYR A 6 13.36 -15.44 -12.15
N ALA A 7 13.77 -16.70 -12.00
CA ALA A 7 13.59 -17.47 -10.77
C ALA A 7 14.38 -16.90 -9.58
N ALA A 8 15.55 -16.30 -9.80
CA ALA A 8 16.33 -15.67 -8.74
C ALA A 8 15.75 -14.29 -8.32
N SER A 9 15.11 -13.57 -9.25
CA SER A 9 14.55 -12.22 -9.04
C SER A 9 13.32 -12.18 -8.12
N VAL A 10 12.52 -13.26 -8.08
CA VAL A 10 11.28 -13.31 -7.28
C VAL A 10 11.52 -13.26 -5.77
N ILE A 11 12.66 -13.75 -5.28
CA ILE A 11 12.99 -13.74 -3.85
C ILE A 11 13.22 -12.31 -3.32
N PRO A 12 14.14 -11.50 -3.88
CA PRO A 12 14.33 -10.12 -3.44
C PRO A 12 13.10 -9.24 -3.70
N ALA A 13 12.34 -9.50 -4.78
CA ALA A 13 11.08 -8.81 -5.03
C ALA A 13 10.05 -9.06 -3.92
N GLY A 14 9.85 -10.32 -3.51
CA GLY A 14 8.95 -10.65 -2.40
C GLY A 14 9.38 -10.03 -1.08
N LEU A 15 10.68 -9.99 -0.81
CA LEU A 15 11.23 -9.37 0.40
C LEU A 15 11.00 -7.85 0.42
N ALA A 16 11.23 -7.17 -0.73
CA ALA A 16 11.02 -5.75 -0.88
C ALA A 16 9.56 -5.34 -0.64
N VAL A 17 8.60 -6.08 -1.23
CA VAL A 17 7.16 -5.85 -1.00
C VAL A 17 6.79 -6.11 0.47
N GLY A 18 7.30 -7.21 1.05
CA GLY A 18 7.05 -7.58 2.43
C GLY A 18 7.47 -6.48 3.40
N LEU A 19 8.70 -5.97 3.26
CA LEU A 19 9.23 -4.89 4.09
C LEU A 19 8.50 -3.56 3.86
N ALA A 20 8.17 -3.24 2.60
CA ALA A 20 7.43 -2.02 2.26
C ALA A 20 6.02 -1.98 2.88
N SER A 21 5.41 -3.14 3.15
CA SER A 21 4.06 -3.23 3.73
C SER A 21 3.98 -3.03 5.25
N ILE A 22 5.10 -3.14 5.98
CA ILE A 22 5.12 -3.12 7.45
C ILE A 22 4.73 -1.74 8.00
N GLY A 23 5.36 -0.67 7.50
CA GLY A 23 5.08 0.69 7.95
C GLY A 23 3.61 1.10 7.75
N PRO A 24 3.05 0.95 6.54
CA PRO A 24 1.64 1.20 6.26
C PRO A 24 0.70 0.38 7.13
N ARG A 25 1.00 -0.90 7.38
CA ARG A 25 0.16 -1.77 8.22
C ARG A 25 -0.01 -1.23 9.63
N VAL A 26 1.08 -0.79 10.26
CA VAL A 26 1.05 -0.25 11.63
C VAL A 26 0.37 1.12 11.64
N GLY A 27 0.71 1.99 10.69
CA GLY A 27 0.12 3.34 10.61
C GLY A 27 -1.40 3.33 10.39
N GLN A 28 -1.91 2.44 9.52
CA GLN A 28 -3.35 2.36 9.23
C GLN A 28 -4.15 1.95 10.46
N GLY A 29 -3.67 1.00 11.25
CA GLY A 29 -4.34 0.56 12.48
C GLY A 29 -4.44 1.68 13.52
N THR A 30 -3.34 2.41 13.75
CA THR A 30 -3.31 3.52 14.70
C THR A 30 -4.24 4.66 14.28
N VAL A 31 -4.15 5.11 13.03
CA VAL A 31 -4.99 6.22 12.52
C VAL A 31 -6.48 5.83 12.54
N ALA A 32 -6.81 4.60 12.17
CA ALA A 32 -8.19 4.12 12.25
C ALA A 32 -8.70 4.06 13.69
N GLY A 33 -7.89 3.57 14.64
CA GLY A 33 -8.25 3.55 16.07
C GLY A 33 -8.52 4.95 16.62
N GLN A 34 -7.63 5.91 16.33
CA GLN A 34 -7.79 7.30 16.73
C GLN A 34 -9.02 7.97 16.08
N ALA A 35 -9.33 7.63 14.83
CA ALA A 35 -10.52 8.12 14.15
C ALA A 35 -11.80 7.59 14.82
N VAL A 36 -11.85 6.31 15.16
CA VAL A 36 -12.99 5.71 15.87
C VAL A 36 -13.16 6.33 17.25
N GLU A 37 -12.08 6.52 18.01
CA GLU A 37 -12.13 7.19 19.31
C GLU A 37 -12.60 8.65 19.18
N GLY A 38 -12.12 9.37 18.16
CA GLY A 38 -12.56 10.74 17.86
C GLY A 38 -14.05 10.82 17.52
N ILE A 39 -14.55 9.89 16.72
CA ILE A 39 -15.99 9.79 16.38
C ILE A 39 -16.81 9.46 17.63
N ALA A 40 -16.34 8.54 18.48
CA ALA A 40 -17.02 8.18 19.71
C ALA A 40 -17.13 9.35 20.71
N ARG A 41 -16.11 10.21 20.77
CA ARG A 41 -16.11 11.42 21.62
C ARG A 41 -16.95 12.55 21.05
N GLN A 42 -16.97 12.70 19.73
CA GLN A 42 -17.69 13.77 19.04
C GLN A 42 -18.37 13.24 17.77
N PRO A 43 -19.57 12.64 17.90
CA PRO A 43 -20.29 12.04 16.76
C PRO A 43 -20.73 13.09 15.73
N GLU A 44 -20.92 14.35 16.16
CA GLU A 44 -21.32 15.47 15.31
C GLU A 44 -20.33 15.77 14.16
N VAL A 45 -19.04 15.45 14.37
CA VAL A 45 -17.97 15.73 13.39
C VAL A 45 -17.53 14.47 12.62
N GLU A 46 -18.30 13.38 12.69
CA GLU A 46 -17.97 12.09 12.06
C GLU A 46 -17.55 12.23 10.59
N ARG A 47 -18.35 12.95 9.80
CA ARG A 47 -18.10 13.19 8.36
C ARG A 47 -16.73 13.84 8.11
N LYS A 48 -16.32 14.78 8.98
CA LYS A 48 -15.03 15.46 8.87
C LYS A 48 -13.89 14.51 9.24
N ILE A 49 -14.04 13.74 10.32
CA ILE A 49 -13.05 12.74 10.75
C ILE A 49 -12.87 11.66 9.69
N GLN A 50 -13.96 11.14 9.12
CA GLN A 50 -13.91 10.16 8.02
C GLN A 50 -13.21 10.72 6.78
N GLY A 51 -13.46 11.98 6.42
CA GLY A 51 -12.76 12.63 5.31
C GLY A 51 -11.24 12.69 5.53
N THR A 52 -10.81 13.12 6.72
CA THR A 52 -9.38 13.15 7.08
C THR A 52 -8.78 11.74 7.15
N LEU A 53 -9.49 10.77 7.74
CA LEU A 53 -9.09 9.37 7.82
C LEU A 53 -8.84 8.80 6.41
N LEU A 54 -9.80 8.96 5.49
CA LEU A 54 -9.69 8.46 4.12
C LEU A 54 -8.52 9.11 3.37
N LEU A 55 -8.32 10.42 3.55
CA LEU A 55 -7.18 11.13 2.96
C LEU A 55 -5.84 10.57 3.48
N SER A 56 -5.71 10.40 4.80
CA SER A 56 -4.51 9.81 5.42
C SER A 56 -4.27 8.37 4.97
N LEU A 57 -5.32 7.55 4.88
CA LEU A 57 -5.25 6.18 4.36
C LEU A 57 -4.83 6.15 2.88
N ALA A 58 -5.31 7.08 2.06
CA ALA A 58 -4.96 7.18 0.66
C ALA A 58 -3.47 7.48 0.46
N PHE A 59 -2.91 8.45 1.19
CA PHE A 59 -1.47 8.74 1.16
C PHE A 59 -0.62 7.55 1.61
N MET A 60 -1.05 6.85 2.66
CA MET A 60 -0.33 5.69 3.18
C MET A 60 -0.37 4.49 2.20
N LYS A 61 -1.50 4.31 1.51
CA LYS A 61 -1.60 3.36 0.38
C LYS A 61 -0.72 3.77 -0.79
N ALA A 62 -0.61 5.06 -1.13
CA ALA A 62 0.23 5.52 -2.23
C ALA A 62 1.71 5.14 -2.02
N LEU A 63 2.23 5.30 -0.79
CA LEU A 63 3.58 4.88 -0.42
C LEU A 63 3.77 3.36 -0.53
N THR A 64 2.74 2.59 -0.14
CA THR A 64 2.75 1.11 -0.26
C THR A 64 2.84 0.70 -1.74
N ILE A 65 2.05 1.35 -2.61
CA ILE A 65 2.03 1.08 -4.04
C ILE A 65 3.36 1.47 -4.68
N TYR A 66 4.02 2.55 -4.24
CA TYR A 66 5.34 2.89 -4.73
C TYR A 66 6.37 1.78 -4.45
N GLY A 67 6.37 1.21 -3.24
CA GLY A 67 7.21 0.06 -2.91
C GLY A 67 6.88 -1.19 -3.75
N LEU A 68 5.60 -1.41 -4.05
CA LEU A 68 5.16 -2.49 -4.95
C LEU A 68 5.66 -2.27 -6.40
N VAL A 69 5.54 -1.06 -6.92
CA VAL A 69 5.98 -0.71 -8.28
C VAL A 69 7.49 -0.93 -8.44
N VAL A 70 8.30 -0.53 -7.46
CA VAL A 70 9.75 -0.75 -7.49
C VAL A 70 10.11 -2.24 -7.43
N ALA A 71 9.31 -3.05 -6.75
CA ALA A 71 9.54 -4.50 -6.64
C ALA A 71 9.10 -5.30 -7.87
N ILE A 72 8.29 -4.73 -8.77
CA ILE A 72 7.84 -5.40 -9.99
C ILE A 72 8.93 -5.30 -11.07
N PRO A 73 9.42 -6.42 -11.61
CA PRO A 73 10.36 -6.41 -12.73
C PRO A 73 9.72 -5.75 -13.98
N PRO A 74 10.48 -4.94 -14.75
CA PRO A 74 9.96 -4.22 -15.92
C PRO A 74 9.32 -5.12 -17.00
N ASP A 75 9.74 -6.38 -17.13
CA ASP A 75 9.11 -7.34 -18.05
C ASP A 75 7.68 -7.73 -17.65
N ILE A 76 7.38 -7.85 -16.35
CA ILE A 76 6.01 -8.11 -15.87
C ILE A 76 5.14 -6.86 -16.05
N SER A 77 5.74 -5.67 -15.91
CA SER A 77 5.04 -4.40 -16.05
C SER A 77 4.43 -4.20 -17.45
N ASN A 78 5.11 -4.66 -18.51
CA ASN A 78 4.60 -4.53 -19.89
C ASN A 78 3.36 -5.42 -20.15
N ASN A 79 3.33 -6.63 -19.57
CA ASN A 79 2.23 -7.58 -19.80
C ASN A 79 0.96 -7.23 -19.01
N LEU A 80 1.11 -6.62 -17.84
CA LEU A 80 -0.02 -6.19 -17.01
C LEU A 80 -0.72 -4.94 -17.59
N LEU A 81 0.02 -4.00 -18.17
CA LEU A 81 -0.54 -2.82 -18.84
C LEU A 81 -1.35 -3.19 -20.09
N LEU A 82 -0.90 -4.20 -20.85
CA LEU A 82 -1.63 -4.73 -22.01
C LEU A 82 -2.88 -5.54 -21.65
N SER A 83 -3.01 -6.04 -20.41
CA SER A 83 -4.21 -6.77 -19.96
C SER A 83 -5.29 -5.86 -19.36
N ILE A 84 -4.97 -4.57 -19.15
CA ILE A 84 -5.89 -3.57 -18.59
C ILE A 84 -6.42 -2.62 -19.70
N LEU A 85 -5.79 -2.62 -20.88
CA LEU A 85 -6.25 -1.96 -22.11
C LEU A 85 -7.02 -2.94 -23.00
#